data_AF-A0A2C9K9F8-F1
#
_entry.id   AF-A0A2C9K9F8-F1
#
_cell.length_a   1.000
_cell.length_b   1.000
_cell.length_c   1.000
_cell.angle_alpha   90.00
_cell.angle_beta   90.00
_cell.angle_gamma   90.00
#
_symmetry.space_group_name_H-M   'P 1'
#
loop_
_entity.id
_entity.type
_entity.pdbx_description
1 polymer ?
#
loop_
_entity_poly.entity_id
_entity_poly.type
_entity_poly.pdbx_seq_one_letter_code
_entity_poly.pdbx_strand_id
1 'polypeptide(L)'
;MAARALIYLFFTLATVKCLPTDNSTTTQPTTQETAKEREVREFLATYNQEYSALKSRLLESEYQLRTNITHENEEIYNKVSLEEIKFRQNYSELAKPLYNQTTNPDFQRQLHFILDIGDLGEKDENKTKETLKLLDEMNVIYSEAKVCLKSNLCKPMDPDIHDIMANSNDYDELLKAWVGWRDETGKKMKSLYSQFVDLYNEAVRPAYKDAGEYWKSWYETPTFEEDLLELLAQIRPLYEHLHAYVRRQLKKIYPQDKFPSTGHIPAHLLGEMWASEWTTLIDRIKPYNASSLDVTDTMKEQGYNATSMFRTAESFFKSLGWRDMVPAFWTKSMMERPKDNLTEVECHASAWEFSNKSEYAIKMCTSITQEALMIIHHEMGHVQYFMHYEDQPVVYREGANNGQFPQDVFTVSLTRLFLFHSP
;
A
#
# COMPACT_ATOMS: atom_id res chain seq x y z
N MET A 1 52.53 14.22 -13.14
CA MET A 1 51.61 15.33 -13.49
C MET A 1 50.23 14.87 -13.07
N ALA A 2 49.88 15.10 -11.81
CA ALA A 2 49.00 16.20 -11.36
C ALA A 2 47.55 15.94 -11.82
N ALA A 3 46.55 15.66 -10.97
CA ALA A 3 46.46 15.79 -9.52
C ALA A 3 45.46 14.75 -8.95
N ARG A 4 45.85 14.16 -7.82
CA ARG A 4 44.96 13.52 -6.84
C ARG A 4 44.48 14.61 -5.88
N ALA A 5 43.18 14.69 -5.63
CA ALA A 5 42.55 15.36 -4.47
C ALA A 5 41.24 14.58 -4.24
N LEU A 6 41.07 13.70 -3.25
CA LEU A 6 41.15 13.92 -1.80
C LEU A 6 40.40 15.20 -1.40
N ILE A 7 39.07 15.12 -1.43
CA ILE A 7 38.19 16.03 -0.71
C ILE A 7 37.56 15.25 0.44
N TYR A 8 38.01 15.64 1.62
CA TYR A 8 37.49 15.29 2.93
C TYR A 8 36.03 15.73 3.04
N LEU A 9 35.12 14.80 3.33
CA LEU A 9 33.84 15.16 3.94
C LEU A 9 34.07 15.29 5.45
N PHE A 10 34.19 16.54 5.89
CA PHE A 10 34.16 16.90 7.29
C PHE A 10 32.79 16.56 7.87
N PHE A 11 32.74 15.55 8.73
CA PHE A 11 31.69 15.42 9.75
C PHE A 11 31.84 16.60 10.73
N THR A 12 31.04 17.64 10.58
CA THR A 12 30.78 18.56 11.69
C THR A 12 29.79 17.90 12.62
N LEU A 13 30.32 17.22 13.64
CA LEU A 13 29.63 16.97 14.90
C LEU A 13 29.29 18.33 15.50
N ALA A 14 28.05 18.80 15.30
CA ALA A 14 27.47 19.81 16.15
C ALA A 14 27.23 19.17 17.53
N THR A 15 28.24 19.22 18.40
CA THR A 15 28.02 19.01 19.83
C THR A 15 27.15 20.15 20.33
N VAL A 16 25.85 19.92 20.45
CA VAL A 16 24.97 20.76 21.26
C VAL A 16 25.44 20.59 22.70
N LYS A 17 26.31 21.50 23.15
CA LYS A 17 26.56 21.68 24.57
C LYS A 17 25.25 22.15 25.19
N CYS A 18 24.59 21.28 25.96
CA CYS A 18 23.61 21.72 26.95
C CYS A 18 24.31 22.73 27.87
N LEU A 19 24.01 24.01 27.66
CA LEU A 19 24.28 25.04 28.66
C LEU A 19 23.26 24.87 29.80
N PRO A 20 23.65 25.14 31.06
CA PRO A 20 22.73 25.03 32.19
C PRO A 20 21.60 26.03 31.99
N THR A 21 20.36 25.57 32.13
CA THR A 21 19.18 26.43 32.15
C THR A 21 19.23 27.34 33.37
N ASP A 22 19.40 28.64 33.13
CA ASP A 22 19.09 29.67 34.10
C ASP A 22 17.61 29.54 34.50
N ASN A 23 17.36 29.41 35.80
CA ASN A 23 16.03 29.48 36.42
C ASN A 23 15.50 30.92 36.33
N SER A 24 15.16 31.38 35.13
CA SER A 24 14.25 32.51 34.97
C SER A 24 12.84 31.95 34.87
N THR A 25 12.04 32.19 35.90
CA THR A 25 10.60 31.92 35.95
C THR A 25 9.93 32.71 34.84
N THR A 26 9.85 32.13 33.64
CA THR A 26 9.01 32.67 32.57
C THR A 26 7.59 32.27 32.91
N THR A 27 6.84 33.20 33.49
CA THR A 27 5.37 33.12 33.54
C THR A 27 4.86 32.98 32.11
N GLN A 28 4.54 31.76 31.70
CA GLN A 28 3.77 31.52 30.49
C GLN A 28 2.45 32.28 30.62
N PRO A 29 2.04 33.08 29.62
CA PRO A 29 0.71 33.65 29.61
C PRO A 29 -0.27 32.50 29.44
N THR A 30 -1.04 32.20 30.48
CA THR A 30 -2.21 31.33 30.40
C THR A 30 -3.25 32.05 29.55
N THR A 31 -3.20 31.86 28.24
CA THR A 31 -4.28 32.27 27.34
C THR A 31 -5.53 31.47 27.76
N GLN A 32 -6.52 32.12 28.36
CA GLN A 32 -7.80 31.49 28.67
C GLN A 32 -8.42 30.97 27.36
N GLU A 33 -8.62 29.65 27.28
CA GLU A 33 -9.35 29.01 26.17
C GLU A 33 -10.74 29.65 26.05
N THR A 34 -11.06 30.16 24.85
CA THR A 34 -12.37 30.78 24.60
C THR A 34 -13.47 29.72 24.66
N ALA A 35 -14.71 30.13 24.90
CA ALA A 35 -15.85 29.20 24.88
C ALA A 35 -15.98 28.45 23.54
N LYS A 36 -15.65 29.12 22.43
CA LYS A 36 -15.65 28.54 21.08
C LYS A 36 -14.56 27.49 20.88
N GLU A 37 -13.33 27.77 21.34
CA GLU A 37 -12.23 26.79 21.27
C GLU A 37 -12.53 25.56 22.14
N ARG A 38 -13.16 25.75 23.29
CA ARG A 38 -13.63 24.66 24.14
C ARG A 38 -14.66 23.77 23.45
N GLU A 39 -15.66 24.37 22.81
CA GLU A 39 -16.70 23.65 22.05
C GLU A 39 -16.07 22.79 20.95
N VAL A 40 -15.12 23.34 20.19
CA VAL A 40 -14.38 22.60 19.15
C VAL A 40 -13.56 21.46 19.76
N ARG A 41 -12.85 21.70 20.87
CA ARG A 41 -12.08 20.65 21.55
C ARG A 41 -12.97 19.50 22.05
N GLU A 42 -14.12 19.82 22.62
CA GLU A 42 -15.08 18.82 23.12
C GLU A 42 -15.69 18.01 21.97
N PHE A 43 -16.02 18.66 20.85
CA PHE A 43 -16.45 17.99 19.62
C PHE A 43 -15.39 17.02 19.11
N LEU A 44 -14.14 17.48 18.95
CA LEU A 44 -13.04 16.63 18.47
C LEU A 44 -12.72 15.48 19.43
N ALA A 45 -12.79 15.70 20.74
CA ALA A 45 -12.61 14.63 21.72
C ALA A 45 -13.69 13.54 21.60
N THR A 46 -14.96 13.97 21.42
CA THR A 46 -16.09 13.06 21.23
C THR A 46 -15.94 12.27 19.92
N TYR A 47 -15.62 12.96 18.82
CA TYR A 47 -15.35 12.32 17.53
C TYR A 47 -14.23 11.28 17.63
N ASN A 48 -13.10 11.64 18.23
CA ASN A 48 -11.97 10.74 18.40
C ASN A 48 -12.37 9.48 19.17
N GLN A 49 -13.16 9.61 20.25
CA GLN A 49 -13.61 8.47 21.04
C GLN A 49 -14.59 7.57 20.27
N GLU A 50 -15.64 8.16 19.71
CA GLU A 50 -16.70 7.42 19.04
C GLU A 50 -16.22 6.78 17.73
N TYR A 51 -15.47 7.54 16.92
CA TYR A 51 -14.96 7.03 15.66
C TYR A 51 -13.90 5.95 15.88
N SER A 52 -13.01 6.10 16.86
CA SER A 52 -12.02 5.05 17.17
C SER A 52 -12.71 3.73 17.56
N ALA A 53 -13.81 3.78 18.30
CA ALA A 53 -14.57 2.59 18.67
C ALA A 53 -15.28 1.96 17.45
N LEU A 54 -15.87 2.78 16.58
CA LEU A 54 -16.52 2.32 15.35
C LEU A 54 -15.51 1.74 14.35
N LYS A 55 -14.41 2.44 14.11
CA LYS A 55 -13.29 2.03 13.25
C LYS A 55 -12.69 0.72 13.75
N SER A 56 -12.53 0.54 15.06
CA SER A 56 -12.08 -0.73 15.64
C SER A 56 -13.02 -1.89 15.30
N ARG A 57 -14.35 -1.71 15.40
CA ARG A 57 -15.33 -2.75 14.99
C ARG A 57 -15.26 -3.05 13.48
N LEU A 58 -15.07 -2.02 12.66
CA LEU A 58 -14.96 -2.17 11.20
C LEU A 58 -13.71 -2.97 10.82
N LEU A 59 -12.57 -2.62 11.40
CA LEU A 59 -11.29 -3.30 11.12
C LEU A 59 -11.29 -4.74 11.65
N GLU A 60 -11.94 -4.99 12.78
CA GLU A 60 -12.13 -6.34 13.30
C GLU A 60 -13.00 -7.20 12.37
N SER A 61 -14.14 -6.68 11.89
CA SER A 61 -15.00 -7.43 10.97
C SER A 61 -14.33 -7.67 9.62
N GLU A 62 -13.57 -6.69 9.12
CA GLU A 62 -12.78 -6.88 7.91
C GLU A 62 -11.70 -7.93 8.11
N TYR A 63 -10.91 -7.84 9.18
CA TYR A 63 -9.87 -8.82 9.46
C TYR A 63 -10.43 -10.24 9.56
N GLN A 64 -11.60 -10.42 10.19
CA GLN A 64 -12.31 -11.70 10.25
C GLN A 64 -12.73 -12.20 8.87
N LEU A 65 -13.26 -11.33 8.01
CA LEU A 65 -13.59 -11.68 6.63
C LEU A 65 -12.34 -12.11 5.85
N ARG A 66 -11.23 -11.39 5.96
CA ARG A 66 -9.98 -11.69 5.23
C ARG A 66 -9.29 -12.95 5.72
N THR A 67 -9.47 -13.32 6.99
CA THR A 67 -8.88 -14.52 7.60
C THR A 67 -9.84 -15.72 7.68
N ASN A 68 -11.10 -15.52 7.29
CA ASN A 68 -12.13 -16.55 7.17
C ASN A 68 -13.25 -16.07 6.24
N ILE A 69 -13.09 -16.30 4.94
CA ILE A 69 -14.00 -15.80 3.91
C ILE A 69 -15.28 -16.63 3.95
N THR A 70 -16.37 -16.01 4.41
CA THR A 70 -17.71 -16.61 4.48
C THR A 70 -18.75 -15.54 4.22
N HIS A 71 -19.92 -15.95 3.72
CA HIS A 71 -21.06 -15.04 3.51
C HIS A 71 -21.47 -14.33 4.81
N GLU A 72 -21.41 -15.01 5.96
CA GLU A 72 -21.74 -14.43 7.26
C GLU A 72 -20.77 -13.29 7.63
N ASN A 73 -19.46 -13.51 7.49
CA ASN A 73 -18.47 -12.46 7.77
C ASN A 73 -18.58 -11.29 6.79
N GLU A 74 -18.92 -11.56 5.54
CA GLU A 74 -19.15 -10.53 4.52
C GLU A 74 -20.37 -9.66 4.87
N GLU A 75 -21.49 -10.25 5.29
CA GLU A 75 -22.66 -9.52 5.77
C GLU A 75 -22.35 -8.66 7.01
N ILE A 76 -21.56 -9.18 7.95
CA ILE A 76 -21.13 -8.44 9.15
C ILE A 76 -20.27 -7.23 8.73
N TYR A 77 -19.26 -7.43 7.89
CA TYR A 77 -18.39 -6.36 7.41
C TYR A 77 -19.20 -5.29 6.68
N ASN A 78 -20.04 -5.67 5.72
CA ASN A 78 -20.88 -4.75 4.95
C ASN A 78 -21.81 -3.93 5.84
N LYS A 79 -22.41 -4.56 6.86
CA LYS A 79 -23.25 -3.85 7.83
C LYS A 79 -22.47 -2.78 8.59
N VAL A 80 -21.30 -3.12 9.13
CA VAL A 80 -20.48 -2.17 9.91
C VAL A 80 -19.91 -1.05 9.02
N SER A 81 -19.55 -1.37 7.77
CA SER A 81 -19.13 -0.38 6.77
C SER A 81 -20.21 0.67 6.51
N LEU A 82 -21.49 0.24 6.36
CA LEU A 82 -22.61 1.18 6.22
C LEU A 82 -22.86 2.02 7.49
N GLU A 83 -22.61 1.48 8.69
CA GLU A 83 -22.65 2.26 9.94
C GLU A 83 -21.57 3.35 9.95
N GLU A 84 -20.36 3.04 9.46
CA GLU A 84 -19.23 3.96 9.36
C GLU A 84 -19.49 5.12 8.39
N ILE A 85 -20.00 4.81 7.19
CA ILE A 85 -20.32 5.81 6.17
C ILE A 85 -21.33 6.82 6.75
N LYS A 86 -22.40 6.34 7.38
CA LYS A 86 -23.43 7.20 7.99
C LYS A 86 -22.87 8.04 9.13
N PHE A 87 -21.98 7.46 9.94
CA PHE A 87 -21.30 8.17 11.02
C PHE A 87 -20.48 9.33 10.46
N ARG A 88 -19.64 9.09 9.45
CA ARG A 88 -18.80 10.13 8.82
C ARG A 88 -19.62 11.22 8.16
N GLN A 89 -20.67 10.87 7.42
CA GLN A 89 -21.60 11.83 6.82
C GLN A 89 -22.23 12.75 7.87
N ASN A 90 -22.73 12.17 8.97
CA ASN A 90 -23.35 12.94 10.06
C ASN A 90 -22.34 13.88 10.74
N TYR A 91 -21.15 13.37 11.07
CA TYR A 91 -20.11 14.18 11.72
C TYR A 91 -19.56 15.29 10.82
N SER A 92 -19.48 15.07 9.51
CA SER A 92 -19.15 16.13 8.54
C SER A 92 -20.15 17.28 8.61
N GLU A 93 -21.47 16.99 8.63
CA GLU A 93 -22.50 18.03 8.77
C GLU A 93 -22.41 18.77 10.12
N LEU A 94 -22.12 18.07 11.21
CA LEU A 94 -21.91 18.67 12.54
C LEU A 94 -20.64 19.52 12.64
N ALA A 95 -19.58 19.17 11.90
CA ALA A 95 -18.31 19.89 11.90
C ALA A 95 -18.36 21.23 11.13
N LYS A 96 -19.26 21.38 10.15
CA LYS A 96 -19.38 22.59 9.30
C LYS A 96 -19.42 23.91 10.07
N PRO A 97 -20.31 24.09 11.07
CA PRO A 97 -20.36 25.34 11.82
C PRO A 97 -19.13 25.57 12.69
N LEU A 98 -18.35 24.54 13.02
CA LEU A 98 -17.21 24.60 13.94
C LEU A 98 -15.92 25.07 13.27
N TYR A 99 -15.75 24.83 11.96
CA TYR A 99 -14.52 25.16 11.22
C TYR A 99 -14.09 26.63 11.38
N ASN A 100 -15.05 27.56 11.30
CA ASN A 100 -14.79 29.00 11.44
C ASN A 100 -14.78 29.49 12.91
N GLN A 101 -14.98 28.61 13.88
CA GLN A 101 -15.01 28.98 15.31
C GLN A 101 -13.66 28.87 16.00
N THR A 102 -12.73 28.14 15.40
CA THR A 102 -11.37 27.97 15.91
C THR A 102 -10.35 28.67 15.02
N THR A 103 -9.29 29.16 15.67
CA THR A 103 -8.07 29.64 15.02
C THR A 103 -6.87 28.74 15.31
N ASN A 104 -7.10 27.67 16.09
CA ASN A 104 -6.08 26.66 16.38
C ASN A 104 -5.82 25.85 15.09
N PRO A 105 -4.59 25.86 14.55
CA PRO A 105 -4.29 25.17 13.29
C PRO A 105 -4.48 23.64 13.39
N ASP A 106 -4.26 23.05 14.56
CA ASP A 106 -4.48 21.61 14.77
C ASP A 106 -5.99 21.28 14.69
N PHE A 107 -6.83 22.06 15.37
CA PHE A 107 -8.27 21.85 15.32
C PHE A 107 -8.84 22.10 13.92
N GLN A 108 -8.37 23.13 13.22
CA GLN A 108 -8.76 23.37 11.83
C GLN A 108 -8.38 22.20 10.93
N ARG A 109 -7.18 21.63 11.11
CA ARG A 109 -6.73 20.47 10.33
C ARG A 109 -7.54 19.21 10.65
N GLN A 110 -7.84 18.93 11.92
CA GLN A 110 -8.72 17.80 12.28
C GLN A 110 -10.13 17.97 11.69
N LEU A 111 -10.70 19.18 11.79
CA LEU A 111 -12.02 19.47 11.22
C LEU A 111 -12.00 19.36 9.69
N HIS A 112 -10.90 19.74 9.01
CA HIS A 112 -10.75 19.56 7.57
C HIS A 112 -10.92 18.08 7.16
N PHE A 113 -10.23 17.16 7.85
CA PHE A 113 -10.37 15.72 7.59
C PHE A 113 -11.77 15.17 7.91
N ILE A 114 -12.45 15.71 8.93
CA ILE A 114 -13.84 15.31 9.25
C ILE A 114 -14.81 15.80 8.19
N LEU A 115 -14.57 16.99 7.64
CA LEU A 115 -15.40 17.60 6.61
C LEU A 115 -15.24 16.91 5.26
N ASP A 116 -14.02 16.50 4.92
CA ASP A 116 -13.73 15.81 3.67
C ASP A 116 -14.16 14.34 3.73
N ILE A 117 -15.37 14.10 3.24
CA ILE A 117 -15.96 12.76 3.12
C ILE A 117 -15.81 12.17 1.72
N GLY A 118 -15.14 12.87 0.78
CA GLY A 118 -14.85 12.35 -0.55
C GLY A 118 -16.06 11.73 -1.27
N ASP A 119 -15.85 10.52 -1.79
CA ASP A 119 -16.86 9.70 -2.46
C ASP A 119 -17.94 9.15 -1.51
N LEU A 120 -17.71 9.15 -0.20
CA LEU A 120 -18.74 8.86 0.81
C LEU A 120 -19.74 10.02 0.97
N GLY A 121 -19.51 11.15 0.30
CA GLY A 121 -20.41 12.32 0.35
C GLY A 121 -21.69 12.19 -0.47
N GLU A 122 -21.86 11.12 -1.26
CA GLU A 122 -23.09 10.90 -2.02
C GLU A 122 -24.30 10.74 -1.09
N LYS A 123 -25.28 11.64 -1.25
CA LYS A 123 -26.49 11.71 -0.41
C LYS A 123 -27.63 10.87 -0.97
N ASP A 124 -27.60 10.55 -2.26
CA ASP A 124 -28.56 9.65 -2.88
C ASP A 124 -28.16 8.19 -2.67
N GLU A 125 -28.82 7.53 -1.71
CA GLU A 125 -28.58 6.11 -1.41
C GLU A 125 -28.69 5.20 -2.64
N ASN A 126 -29.50 5.54 -3.65
CA ASN A 126 -29.61 4.73 -4.86
C ASN A 126 -28.35 4.84 -5.71
N LYS A 127 -27.73 6.02 -5.79
CA LYS A 127 -26.46 6.21 -6.50
C LYS A 127 -25.30 5.53 -5.77
N THR A 128 -25.29 5.59 -4.45
CA THR A 128 -24.31 4.83 -3.65
C THR A 128 -24.45 3.32 -3.92
N LYS A 129 -25.68 2.79 -3.90
CA LYS A 129 -25.94 1.37 -4.20
C LYS A 129 -25.52 1.00 -5.63
N GLU A 130 -25.82 1.83 -6.62
CA GLU A 130 -25.42 1.58 -8.01
C GLU A 130 -23.89 1.63 -8.17
N THR A 131 -23.21 2.56 -7.51
CA THR A 131 -21.74 2.63 -7.52
C THR A 131 -21.11 1.37 -6.94
N LEU A 132 -21.59 0.91 -5.78
CA LEU A 132 -21.12 -0.32 -5.14
C LEU A 132 -21.39 -1.55 -6.02
N LYS A 133 -22.56 -1.62 -6.66
CA LYS A 133 -22.91 -2.68 -7.59
C LYS A 133 -21.99 -2.69 -8.83
N LEU A 134 -21.71 -1.53 -9.42
CA LEU A 134 -20.78 -1.44 -10.56
C LEU A 134 -19.36 -1.90 -10.17
N LEU A 135 -18.89 -1.52 -8.98
CA LEU A 135 -17.61 -2.00 -8.44
C LEU A 135 -17.60 -3.52 -8.27
N ASP A 136 -18.65 -4.08 -7.68
CA ASP A 136 -18.80 -5.54 -7.49
C ASP A 136 -18.82 -6.28 -8.84
N GLU A 137 -19.62 -5.83 -9.81
CA GLU A 137 -19.66 -6.43 -11.15
C GLU A 137 -18.29 -6.40 -11.85
N MET A 138 -17.53 -5.30 -11.73
CA MET A 138 -16.18 -5.22 -12.28
C MET A 138 -15.21 -6.16 -11.56
N ASN A 139 -15.30 -6.25 -10.23
CA ASN A 139 -14.48 -7.15 -9.42
C ASN A 139 -14.73 -8.62 -9.78
N VAL A 140 -16.00 -9.02 -9.92
CA VAL A 140 -16.39 -10.38 -10.34
C VAL A 140 -15.87 -10.69 -11.74
N ILE A 141 -16.03 -9.77 -12.70
CA ILE A 141 -15.50 -9.96 -14.06
C ILE A 141 -13.99 -10.21 -14.02
N TYR A 142 -13.26 -9.46 -13.21
CA TYR A 142 -11.81 -9.57 -13.11
C TYR A 142 -11.37 -10.85 -12.39
N SER A 143 -11.96 -11.18 -11.25
CA SER A 143 -11.57 -12.31 -10.39
C SER A 143 -11.93 -13.67 -10.98
N GLU A 144 -13.07 -13.78 -11.68
CA GLU A 144 -13.55 -15.04 -12.25
C GLU A 144 -13.08 -15.28 -13.69
N ALA A 145 -12.40 -14.31 -14.31
CA ALA A 145 -11.98 -14.41 -15.70
C ALA A 145 -11.05 -15.60 -15.95
N LYS A 146 -11.28 -16.29 -17.07
CA LYS A 146 -10.45 -17.41 -17.54
C LYS A 146 -10.12 -17.22 -19.01
N VAL A 147 -8.85 -17.37 -19.35
CA VAL A 147 -8.35 -17.24 -20.72
C VAL A 147 -8.27 -18.61 -21.38
N CYS A 148 -8.98 -18.79 -22.49
CA CYS A 148 -8.99 -20.03 -23.25
C CYS A 148 -7.84 -20.07 -24.28
N LEU A 149 -6.73 -20.73 -23.92
CA LEU A 149 -5.57 -20.91 -24.79
C LEU A 149 -5.83 -21.92 -25.92
N LYS A 150 -6.81 -22.81 -25.75
CA LYS A 150 -7.38 -23.71 -26.76
C LYS A 150 -8.87 -23.87 -26.45
N SER A 151 -9.67 -24.38 -27.40
CA SER A 151 -11.15 -24.43 -27.28
C SER A 151 -11.68 -25.03 -25.97
N ASN A 152 -10.93 -25.96 -25.34
CA ASN A 152 -11.33 -26.61 -24.08
C ASN A 152 -10.31 -26.40 -22.94
N LEU A 153 -9.34 -25.49 -23.09
CA LEU A 153 -8.31 -25.24 -22.07
C LEU A 153 -8.34 -23.78 -21.66
N CYS A 154 -9.18 -23.48 -20.68
CA CYS A 154 -9.33 -22.15 -20.09
C CYS A 154 -8.66 -22.11 -18.71
N LYS A 155 -7.82 -21.10 -18.51
CA LYS A 155 -6.95 -20.95 -17.34
C LYS A 155 -7.26 -19.63 -16.62
N PRO A 156 -7.41 -19.63 -15.28
CA PRO A 156 -7.55 -18.41 -14.50
C PRO A 156 -6.26 -17.57 -14.53
N MET A 157 -6.30 -16.32 -14.02
CA MET A 157 -5.10 -15.50 -13.89
C MET A 157 -4.03 -16.20 -13.04
N ASP A 158 -4.40 -16.51 -11.80
CA ASP A 158 -3.49 -17.05 -10.81
C ASP A 158 -3.75 -18.55 -10.56
N PRO A 159 -2.70 -19.38 -10.54
CA PRO A 159 -1.32 -19.08 -10.95
C PRO A 159 -1.11 -19.18 -12.48
N ASP A 160 -2.08 -19.74 -13.20
CA ASP A 160 -1.84 -20.31 -14.53
C ASP A 160 -1.39 -19.33 -15.62
N ILE A 161 -2.10 -18.22 -15.81
CA ILE A 161 -1.74 -17.23 -16.85
C ILE A 161 -0.52 -16.44 -16.42
N HIS A 162 -0.39 -16.13 -15.13
CA HIS A 162 0.81 -15.52 -14.57
C HIS A 162 2.07 -16.38 -14.85
N ASP A 163 2.00 -17.69 -14.60
CA ASP A 163 3.09 -18.63 -14.87
C ASP A 163 3.50 -18.68 -16.35
N ILE A 164 2.52 -18.61 -17.26
CA ILE A 164 2.77 -18.54 -18.70
C ILE A 164 3.49 -17.25 -19.05
N MET A 165 3.01 -16.10 -18.58
CA MET A 165 3.62 -14.79 -18.84
C MET A 165 5.06 -14.72 -18.31
N ALA A 166 5.31 -15.30 -17.13
CA ALA A 166 6.61 -15.31 -16.50
C ALA A 166 7.61 -16.23 -17.23
N ASN A 167 7.20 -17.45 -17.58
CA ASN A 167 8.14 -18.53 -17.93
C ASN A 167 8.19 -18.90 -19.42
N SER A 168 7.15 -18.59 -20.20
CA SER A 168 7.14 -18.98 -21.61
C SER A 168 8.17 -18.19 -22.43
N ASN A 169 8.75 -18.87 -23.42
CA ASN A 169 9.59 -18.28 -24.46
C ASN A 169 8.92 -18.36 -25.85
N ASP A 170 7.66 -18.79 -25.91
CA ASP A 170 6.87 -18.82 -27.15
C ASP A 170 6.14 -17.47 -27.31
N TYR A 171 6.51 -16.74 -28.35
CA TYR A 171 5.92 -15.45 -28.68
C TYR A 171 4.40 -15.53 -28.86
N ASP A 172 3.90 -16.54 -29.58
CA ASP A 172 2.48 -16.64 -29.93
C ASP A 172 1.65 -17.12 -28.73
N GLU A 173 2.23 -17.94 -27.84
CA GLU A 173 1.61 -18.32 -26.57
C GLU A 173 1.43 -17.10 -25.65
N LEU A 174 2.50 -16.32 -25.45
CA LEU A 174 2.48 -15.08 -24.67
C LEU A 174 1.47 -14.07 -25.24
N LEU A 175 1.48 -13.88 -26.56
CA LEU A 175 0.53 -12.99 -27.22
C LEU A 175 -0.92 -13.45 -27.01
N LYS A 176 -1.17 -14.76 -27.12
CA LYS A 176 -2.51 -15.32 -26.91
C LYS A 176 -3.00 -15.14 -25.49
N ALA A 177 -2.16 -15.40 -24.50
CA ALA A 177 -2.48 -15.17 -23.09
C ALA A 177 -2.78 -13.68 -22.83
N TRP A 178 -1.92 -12.79 -23.31
CA TRP A 178 -2.03 -11.35 -23.13
C TRP A 178 -3.29 -10.73 -23.76
N VAL A 179 -3.61 -11.13 -25.00
CA VAL A 179 -4.82 -10.69 -25.70
C VAL A 179 -6.06 -11.29 -25.05
N GLY A 180 -6.03 -12.61 -24.78
CA GLY A 180 -7.16 -13.31 -24.21
C GLY A 180 -7.57 -12.77 -22.84
N TRP A 181 -6.61 -12.38 -22.00
CA TRP A 181 -6.92 -11.71 -20.72
C TRP A 181 -7.69 -10.41 -20.92
N ARG A 182 -7.25 -9.58 -21.87
CA ARG A 182 -7.89 -8.28 -22.17
C ARG A 182 -9.28 -8.44 -22.80
N ASP A 183 -9.46 -9.48 -23.61
CA ASP A 183 -10.76 -9.83 -24.20
C ASP A 183 -11.75 -10.32 -23.14
N GLU A 184 -11.29 -11.10 -22.17
CA GLU A 184 -12.15 -11.68 -21.13
C GLU A 184 -12.43 -10.72 -19.97
N THR A 185 -11.62 -9.66 -19.80
CA THR A 185 -11.75 -8.65 -18.74
C THR A 185 -12.08 -7.27 -19.30
N GLY A 186 -11.08 -6.53 -19.78
CA GLY A 186 -11.18 -5.11 -20.13
C GLY A 186 -12.29 -4.80 -21.15
N LYS A 187 -12.54 -5.71 -22.10
CA LYS A 187 -13.64 -5.58 -23.06
C LYS A 187 -15.03 -5.58 -22.38
N LYS A 188 -15.22 -6.39 -21.34
CA LYS A 188 -16.48 -6.51 -20.58
C LYS A 188 -16.65 -5.35 -19.59
N MET A 189 -15.56 -4.89 -18.98
CA MET A 189 -15.60 -3.81 -17.99
C MET A 189 -15.72 -2.40 -18.59
N LYS A 190 -15.45 -2.22 -19.89
CA LYS A 190 -15.39 -0.89 -20.53
C LYS A 190 -16.61 0.01 -20.24
N SER A 191 -17.83 -0.52 -20.37
CA SER A 191 -19.05 0.26 -20.14
C SER A 191 -19.34 0.48 -18.66
N LEU A 192 -18.99 -0.49 -17.81
CA LEU A 192 -19.16 -0.40 -16.36
C LEU A 192 -18.25 0.68 -15.79
N TYR A 193 -16.98 0.67 -16.22
CA TYR A 193 -15.98 1.64 -15.78
C TYR A 193 -16.36 3.08 -16.15
N SER A 194 -16.94 3.29 -17.35
CA SER A 194 -17.44 4.62 -17.74
C SER A 194 -18.53 5.13 -16.81
N GLN A 195 -19.52 4.27 -16.48
CA GLN A 195 -20.62 4.63 -15.58
C GLN A 195 -20.11 4.86 -14.14
N PHE A 196 -19.17 4.03 -13.69
CA PHE A 196 -18.51 4.19 -12.41
C PHE A 196 -17.80 5.55 -12.32
N VAL A 197 -17.03 5.93 -13.34
CA VAL A 197 -16.34 7.23 -13.38
C VAL A 197 -17.33 8.39 -13.33
N ASP A 198 -18.47 8.31 -14.01
CA ASP A 198 -19.49 9.35 -13.98
C ASP A 198 -20.09 9.53 -12.58
N LEU A 199 -20.47 8.43 -11.92
CA LEU A 199 -21.03 8.45 -10.55
C LEU A 199 -19.99 8.90 -9.52
N TYR A 200 -18.77 8.38 -9.60
CA TYR A 200 -17.71 8.75 -8.66
C TYR A 200 -17.34 10.23 -8.78
N ASN A 201 -17.26 10.76 -10.01
CA ASN A 201 -17.05 12.19 -10.23
C ASN A 201 -18.22 13.04 -9.73
N GLU A 202 -19.45 12.53 -9.77
CA GLU A 202 -20.60 13.23 -9.20
C GLU A 202 -20.51 13.31 -7.67
N ALA A 203 -20.13 12.21 -7.02
CA ALA A 203 -20.01 12.12 -5.56
C ALA A 203 -18.98 13.11 -4.98
N VAL A 204 -17.82 13.27 -5.64
CA VAL A 204 -16.75 14.17 -5.17
C VAL A 204 -16.94 15.64 -5.59
N ARG A 205 -17.84 15.91 -6.55
CA ARG A 205 -18.04 17.25 -7.14
C ARG A 205 -18.33 18.38 -6.15
N PRO A 206 -19.00 18.16 -5.00
CA PRO A 206 -19.24 19.23 -4.03
C PRO A 206 -17.97 19.87 -3.48
N ALA A 207 -16.84 19.15 -3.47
CA ALA A 207 -15.57 19.63 -2.93
C ALA A 207 -14.44 19.69 -3.98
N TYR A 208 -14.52 18.88 -5.03
CA TYR A 208 -13.46 18.70 -6.02
C TYR A 208 -14.00 18.81 -7.46
N LYS A 209 -13.17 19.15 -8.43
CA LYS A 209 -13.51 19.18 -9.85
C LYS A 209 -13.85 17.79 -10.39
N ASP A 210 -13.05 16.82 -9.99
CA ASP A 210 -13.12 15.41 -10.41
C ASP A 210 -12.39 14.51 -9.41
N ALA A 211 -12.51 13.19 -9.59
CA ALA A 211 -11.86 12.17 -8.78
C ALA A 211 -10.33 12.31 -8.75
N GLY A 212 -9.73 12.78 -9.84
CA GLY A 212 -8.29 12.98 -9.94
C GLY A 212 -7.81 14.12 -9.05
N GLU A 213 -8.55 15.22 -8.98
CA GLU A 213 -8.26 16.30 -8.02
C GLU A 213 -8.44 15.82 -6.58
N TYR A 214 -9.49 15.05 -6.28
CA TYR A 214 -9.68 14.46 -4.96
C TYR A 214 -8.50 13.57 -4.54
N TRP A 215 -8.05 12.63 -5.37
CA TRP A 215 -6.93 11.77 -5.01
C TRP A 215 -5.59 12.51 -4.87
N LYS A 216 -5.40 13.59 -5.64
CA LYS A 216 -4.20 14.45 -5.50
C LYS A 216 -4.24 15.30 -4.23
N SER A 217 -5.42 15.63 -3.70
CA SER A 217 -5.55 16.45 -2.50
C SER A 217 -4.87 15.82 -1.28
N TRP A 218 -4.81 14.49 -1.25
CA TRP A 218 -4.14 13.70 -0.21
C TRP A 218 -2.62 13.96 -0.08
N TYR A 219 -2.00 14.57 -1.08
CA TYR A 219 -0.59 14.96 -1.04
C TYR A 219 -0.38 16.39 -0.54
N GLU A 220 -1.44 17.20 -0.43
CA GLU A 220 -1.41 18.61 0.00
C GLU A 220 -0.31 19.44 -0.70
N THR A 221 0.02 19.08 -1.94
CA THR A 221 1.14 19.64 -2.71
C THR A 221 0.60 20.30 -3.98
N PRO A 222 0.52 21.64 -4.06
CA PRO A 222 -0.02 22.33 -5.23
C PRO A 222 0.76 22.07 -6.53
N THR A 223 2.03 21.68 -6.43
CA THR A 223 2.94 21.38 -7.55
C THR A 223 3.06 19.88 -7.86
N PHE A 224 2.14 19.06 -7.35
CA PHE A 224 2.26 17.59 -7.40
C PHE A 224 2.51 17.05 -8.82
N GLU A 225 1.81 17.58 -9.83
CA GLU A 225 1.99 17.12 -11.22
C GLU A 225 3.34 17.57 -11.80
N GLU A 226 3.75 18.81 -11.54
CA GLU A 226 5.04 19.34 -11.98
C GLU A 226 6.20 18.54 -11.36
N ASP A 227 6.13 18.28 -10.06
CA ASP A 227 7.15 17.55 -9.31
C ASP A 227 7.29 16.11 -9.85
N LEU A 228 6.18 15.42 -10.14
CA LEU A 228 6.19 14.09 -10.75
C LEU A 228 6.78 14.08 -12.16
N LEU A 229 6.44 15.07 -12.99
CA LEU A 229 6.99 15.19 -14.34
C LEU A 229 8.50 15.47 -14.32
N GLU A 230 8.97 16.25 -13.36
CA GLU A 230 10.40 16.49 -13.17
C GLU A 230 11.12 15.20 -12.76
N LEU A 231 10.60 14.46 -11.77
CA LEU A 231 11.16 13.18 -11.35
C LEU A 231 11.19 12.16 -12.50
N LEU A 232 10.12 12.08 -13.30
CA LEU A 232 10.08 11.21 -14.48
C LEU A 232 11.15 11.62 -15.51
N ALA A 233 11.39 12.92 -15.70
CA ALA A 233 12.44 13.40 -16.58
C ALA A 233 13.85 13.04 -16.07
N GLN A 234 14.06 13.05 -14.76
CA GLN A 234 15.33 12.64 -14.13
C GLN A 234 15.60 11.13 -14.28
N ILE A 235 14.56 10.28 -14.18
CA ILE A 235 14.67 8.82 -14.30
C ILE A 235 14.79 8.38 -15.78
N ARG A 236 14.24 9.18 -16.71
CA ARG A 236 14.16 8.84 -18.14
C ARG A 236 15.48 8.33 -18.75
N PRO A 237 16.65 8.95 -18.57
CA PRO A 237 17.89 8.47 -19.18
C PRO A 237 18.25 7.03 -18.75
N LEU A 238 18.06 6.71 -17.45
CA LEU A 238 18.29 5.37 -16.93
C LEU A 238 17.29 4.37 -17.54
N TYR A 239 16.01 4.74 -17.57
CA TYR A 239 14.96 3.90 -18.16
C TYR A 239 15.20 3.64 -19.65
N GLU A 240 15.61 4.65 -20.42
CA GLU A 240 15.89 4.50 -21.86
C GLU A 240 17.06 3.54 -22.12
N HIS A 241 18.13 3.62 -21.31
CA HIS A 241 19.25 2.67 -21.38
C HIS A 241 18.82 1.26 -21.00
N LEU A 242 18.04 1.10 -19.93
CA LEU A 242 17.48 -0.19 -19.51
C LEU A 242 16.57 -0.77 -20.60
N HIS A 243 15.61 0.00 -21.10
CA HIS A 243 14.72 -0.37 -22.19
C HIS A 243 15.50 -0.80 -23.44
N ALA A 244 16.51 -0.03 -23.85
CA ALA A 244 17.35 -0.39 -25.00
C ALA A 244 18.12 -1.71 -24.78
N TYR A 245 18.64 -1.92 -23.57
CA TYR A 245 19.30 -3.16 -23.17
C TYR A 245 18.34 -4.35 -23.23
N VAL A 246 17.19 -4.25 -22.56
CA VAL A 246 16.18 -5.32 -22.51
C VAL A 246 15.68 -5.64 -23.90
N ARG A 247 15.29 -4.62 -24.69
CA ARG A 247 14.88 -4.81 -26.09
C ARG A 247 15.90 -5.59 -26.91
N ARG A 248 17.19 -5.29 -26.75
CA ARG A 248 18.26 -6.00 -27.46
C ARG A 248 18.38 -7.45 -27.00
N GLN A 249 18.23 -7.75 -25.71
CA GLN A 249 18.27 -9.13 -25.22
C GLN A 249 17.05 -9.93 -25.66
N LEU A 250 15.85 -9.35 -25.61
CA LEU A 250 14.62 -10.00 -26.06
C LEU A 250 14.67 -10.34 -27.56
N LYS A 251 15.30 -9.50 -28.40
CA LYS A 251 15.54 -9.79 -29.82
C LYS A 251 16.47 -10.98 -30.09
N LYS A 252 17.17 -11.49 -29.08
CA LYS A 252 17.95 -12.74 -29.18
C LYS A 252 17.11 -13.98 -28.85
N ILE A 253 16.01 -13.79 -28.12
CA ILE A 253 15.12 -14.86 -27.64
C ILE A 253 13.95 -15.04 -28.61
N TYR A 254 13.33 -13.92 -29.02
CA TYR A 254 12.12 -13.90 -29.83
C TYR A 254 12.39 -13.50 -31.29
N PRO A 255 11.51 -13.86 -32.24
CA PRO A 255 11.68 -13.52 -33.66
C PRO A 255 11.79 -12.01 -33.88
N GLN A 256 12.85 -11.58 -34.57
CA GLN A 256 13.17 -10.15 -34.72
C GLN A 256 12.16 -9.39 -35.58
N ASP A 257 11.50 -10.06 -36.51
CA ASP A 257 10.47 -9.53 -37.40
C ASP A 257 9.17 -9.15 -36.65
N LYS A 258 8.99 -9.64 -35.42
CA LYS A 258 7.85 -9.30 -34.56
C LYS A 258 8.03 -7.99 -33.78
N PHE A 259 9.22 -7.40 -33.78
CA PHE A 259 9.48 -6.12 -33.11
C PHE A 259 9.15 -4.94 -34.03
N PRO A 260 8.43 -3.92 -33.55
CA PRO A 260 8.07 -2.77 -34.37
C PRO A 260 9.31 -1.91 -34.72
N SER A 261 9.30 -1.34 -35.92
CA SER A 261 10.35 -0.41 -36.39
C SER A 261 10.43 0.89 -35.57
N THR A 262 9.34 1.23 -34.87
CA THR A 262 9.27 2.38 -33.94
C THR A 262 10.15 2.21 -32.70
N GLY A 263 10.70 1.02 -32.48
CA GLY A 263 11.65 0.76 -31.40
C GLY A 263 11.02 0.39 -30.05
N HIS A 264 9.71 0.23 -29.97
CA HIS A 264 9.04 -0.24 -28.77
C HIS A 264 9.26 -1.75 -28.55
N ILE A 265 9.12 -2.21 -27.31
CA ILE A 265 9.04 -3.63 -26.96
C ILE A 265 7.56 -4.05 -27.01
N PRO A 266 7.20 -5.18 -27.66
CA PRO A 266 5.85 -5.73 -27.54
C PRO A 266 5.52 -6.06 -26.07
N ALA A 267 4.41 -5.53 -25.55
CA ALA A 267 4.10 -5.55 -24.11
C ALA A 267 3.98 -6.95 -23.49
N HIS A 268 3.62 -7.96 -24.29
CA HIS A 268 3.47 -9.35 -23.84
C HIS A 268 4.80 -10.09 -23.63
N LEU A 269 5.95 -9.45 -23.91
CA LEU A 269 7.28 -10.09 -23.80
C LEU A 269 8.03 -9.71 -22.53
N LEU A 270 7.40 -8.97 -21.62
CA LEU A 270 8.06 -8.38 -20.47
C LEU A 270 7.94 -9.19 -19.18
N GLY A 271 7.48 -10.44 -19.29
CA GLY A 271 7.52 -11.42 -18.19
C GLY A 271 6.37 -11.29 -17.18
N GLU A 272 5.38 -10.46 -17.47
CA GLU A 272 4.22 -10.16 -16.62
C GLU A 272 3.07 -9.65 -17.53
N MET A 273 1.80 -9.79 -17.11
CA MET A 273 0.59 -9.47 -17.89
C MET A 273 0.46 -7.98 -18.28
N TRP A 274 0.87 -7.08 -17.40
CA TRP A 274 0.81 -5.62 -17.56
C TRP A 274 2.17 -4.98 -17.80
N ALA A 275 3.25 -5.75 -17.67
CA ALA A 275 4.62 -5.30 -17.87
C ALA A 275 5.03 -4.17 -16.91
N SER A 276 4.43 -4.15 -15.72
CA SER A 276 4.77 -3.21 -14.63
C SER A 276 6.16 -3.49 -14.08
N GLU A 277 6.56 -4.75 -14.02
CA GLU A 277 7.86 -5.20 -13.53
C GLU A 277 8.48 -6.25 -14.45
N TRP A 278 9.82 -6.23 -14.57
CA TRP A 278 10.58 -7.06 -15.54
C TRP A 278 11.52 -8.06 -14.84
N THR A 279 11.30 -8.30 -13.54
CA THR A 279 12.17 -9.11 -12.68
C THR A 279 12.23 -10.58 -13.12
N THR A 280 11.13 -11.15 -13.60
CA THR A 280 11.05 -12.52 -14.15
C THR A 280 11.88 -12.72 -15.42
N LEU A 281 12.39 -11.65 -16.05
CA LEU A 281 13.31 -11.74 -17.17
C LEU A 281 14.77 -11.95 -16.73
N ILE A 282 15.13 -11.66 -15.47
CA ILE A 282 16.54 -11.53 -15.02
C ILE A 282 17.39 -12.73 -15.41
N ASP A 283 16.91 -13.96 -15.19
CA ASP A 283 17.70 -15.16 -15.51
C ASP A 283 17.99 -15.33 -17.00
N ARG A 284 17.10 -14.81 -17.86
CA ARG A 284 17.24 -14.86 -19.32
C ARG A 284 18.12 -13.74 -19.87
N ILE A 285 18.14 -12.58 -19.20
CA ILE A 285 18.76 -11.36 -19.75
C ILE A 285 19.93 -10.82 -18.93
N LYS A 286 20.35 -11.50 -17.86
CA LYS A 286 21.44 -11.02 -16.99
C LYS A 286 22.75 -10.78 -17.78
N PRO A 287 23.47 -9.67 -17.51
CA PRO A 287 24.70 -9.34 -18.24
C PRO A 287 25.85 -10.34 -18.00
N TYR A 288 25.89 -10.95 -16.81
CA TYR A 288 26.94 -11.86 -16.37
C TYR A 288 26.32 -13.14 -15.81
N ASN A 289 26.99 -14.26 -16.01
CA ASN A 289 26.58 -15.54 -15.45
C ASN A 289 26.98 -15.64 -13.96
N ALA A 290 26.35 -14.80 -13.14
CA ALA A 290 26.43 -14.83 -11.69
C ALA A 290 25.15 -15.42 -11.10
N SER A 291 25.28 -16.11 -9.97
CA SER A 291 24.13 -16.48 -9.14
C SER A 291 23.62 -15.25 -8.36
N SER A 292 22.31 -15.12 -8.27
CA SER A 292 21.66 -14.29 -7.26
C SER A 292 21.92 -14.89 -5.87
N LEU A 293 21.92 -14.05 -4.85
CA LEU A 293 21.90 -14.54 -3.48
C LEU A 293 20.45 -14.92 -3.16
N ASP A 294 20.23 -16.19 -2.84
CA ASP A 294 18.97 -16.71 -2.32
C ASP A 294 19.30 -17.55 -1.08
N VAL A 295 18.84 -17.10 0.09
CA VAL A 295 19.06 -17.79 1.37
C VAL A 295 17.97 -18.82 1.70
N THR A 296 17.02 -19.06 0.79
CA THR A 296 15.87 -19.95 1.02
C THR A 296 16.27 -21.35 1.51
N ASP A 297 17.23 -22.00 0.85
CA ASP A 297 17.65 -23.34 1.24
C ASP A 297 18.40 -23.33 2.59
N THR A 298 19.24 -22.33 2.83
CA THR A 298 19.93 -22.16 4.11
C THR A 298 18.94 -21.93 5.27
N MET A 299 17.89 -21.13 5.07
CA MET A 299 16.85 -20.93 6.08
C MET A 299 16.15 -22.25 6.41
N LYS A 300 15.83 -23.07 5.41
CA LYS A 300 15.22 -24.39 5.60
C LYS A 300 16.17 -25.34 6.33
N GLU A 301 17.45 -25.36 5.95
CA GLU A 301 18.49 -26.17 6.60
C GLU A 301 18.68 -25.79 8.08
N GLN A 302 18.55 -24.50 8.41
CA GLN A 302 18.60 -23.97 9.78
C GLN A 302 17.29 -24.16 10.56
N GLY A 303 16.25 -24.70 9.94
CA GLY A 303 14.97 -24.98 10.60
C GLY A 303 14.09 -23.75 10.82
N TYR A 304 14.19 -22.72 9.98
CA TYR A 304 13.29 -21.56 10.03
C TYR A 304 11.83 -21.99 9.81
N ASN A 305 10.95 -21.38 10.60
CA ASN A 305 9.50 -21.37 10.44
C ASN A 305 8.97 -19.92 10.36
N ALA A 306 7.67 -19.72 10.11
CA ALA A 306 7.11 -18.39 9.98
C ALA A 306 7.42 -17.50 11.20
N THR A 307 7.16 -17.99 12.42
CA THR A 307 7.45 -17.22 13.65
C THR A 307 8.91 -16.79 13.75
N SER A 308 9.87 -17.65 13.40
CA SER A 308 11.30 -17.28 13.41
C SER A 308 11.65 -16.20 12.38
N MET A 309 10.99 -16.18 11.21
CA MET A 309 11.16 -15.13 10.21
C MET A 309 10.63 -13.78 10.73
N PHE A 310 9.46 -13.77 11.37
CA PHE A 310 8.92 -12.57 12.03
C PHE A 310 9.80 -12.10 13.19
N ARG A 311 10.36 -13.01 14.00
CA ARG A 311 11.31 -12.65 15.07
C ARG A 311 12.62 -12.10 14.53
N THR A 312 13.05 -12.54 13.36
CA THR A 312 14.22 -11.98 12.66
C THR A 312 13.95 -10.53 12.28
N ALA A 313 12.78 -10.23 11.70
CA ALA A 313 12.37 -8.88 11.39
C ALA A 313 12.18 -7.99 12.64
N GLU A 314 11.59 -8.52 13.72
CA GLU A 314 11.52 -7.80 15.01
C GLU A 314 12.91 -7.42 15.51
N SER A 315 13.87 -8.35 15.45
CA SER A 315 15.25 -8.13 15.91
C SER A 315 15.95 -7.03 15.10
N PHE A 316 15.66 -6.95 13.79
CA PHE A 316 16.14 -5.85 12.95
C PHE A 316 15.62 -4.50 13.46
N PHE A 317 14.32 -4.32 13.64
CA PHE A 317 13.76 -3.05 14.12
C PHE A 317 14.24 -2.71 15.53
N LYS A 318 14.37 -3.70 16.43
CA LYS A 318 14.98 -3.50 17.75
C LYS A 318 16.42 -3.00 17.67
N SER A 319 17.21 -3.48 16.70
CA SER A 319 18.59 -3.04 16.50
C SER A 319 18.68 -1.55 16.10
N LEU A 320 17.61 -1.00 15.52
CA LEU A 320 17.47 0.43 15.22
C LEU A 320 17.00 1.25 16.44
N GLY A 321 16.75 0.61 17.58
CA GLY A 321 16.24 1.24 18.80
C GLY A 321 14.71 1.35 18.86
N TRP A 322 13.98 0.62 18.01
CA TRP A 322 12.52 0.63 18.00
C TRP A 322 11.93 -0.34 19.02
N ARG A 323 10.63 -0.20 19.29
CA ARG A 323 9.93 -0.99 20.32
C ARG A 323 9.73 -2.43 19.86
N ASP A 324 9.64 -3.34 20.83
CA ASP A 324 9.24 -4.73 20.64
C ASP A 324 7.79 -4.79 20.17
N MET A 325 7.43 -5.81 19.39
CA MET A 325 6.03 -6.06 19.04
C MET A 325 5.23 -6.36 20.31
N VAL A 326 4.03 -5.79 20.43
CA VAL A 326 3.16 -6.02 21.57
C VAL A 326 2.73 -7.50 21.66
N PRO A 327 2.46 -8.06 22.85
CA PRO A 327 2.06 -9.47 22.96
C PRO A 327 0.85 -9.86 22.11
N ALA A 328 -0.13 -8.95 21.98
CA ALA A 328 -1.33 -9.15 21.17
C ALA A 328 -1.01 -9.40 19.69
N PHE A 329 0.08 -8.82 19.17
CA PHE A 329 0.53 -9.02 17.79
C PHE A 329 0.82 -10.49 17.49
N TRP A 330 1.53 -11.17 18.40
CA TRP A 330 1.90 -12.57 18.22
C TRP A 330 0.71 -13.53 18.32
N THR A 331 -0.30 -13.16 19.10
CA THR A 331 -1.51 -13.98 19.27
C THR A 331 -2.56 -13.74 18.20
N LYS A 332 -2.64 -12.54 17.64
CA LYS A 332 -3.68 -12.14 16.67
C LYS A 332 -3.27 -12.33 15.21
N SER A 333 -1.97 -12.23 14.91
CA SER A 333 -1.45 -12.35 13.53
C SER A 333 -1.66 -13.76 12.96
N MET A 334 -2.16 -13.82 11.72
CA MET A 334 -2.20 -15.04 10.92
C MET A 334 -0.89 -15.15 10.14
N MET A 335 0.15 -15.73 10.76
CA MET A 335 1.49 -15.87 10.16
C MET A 335 1.63 -17.05 9.20
N GLU A 336 0.69 -17.99 9.24
CA GLU A 336 0.64 -19.16 8.37
C GLU A 336 -0.80 -19.39 7.92
N ARG A 337 -0.98 -20.04 6.76
CA ARG A 337 -2.31 -20.47 6.32
C ARG A 337 -2.89 -21.47 7.35
N PRO A 338 -4.18 -21.36 7.74
CA PRO A 338 -4.83 -22.37 8.57
C PRO A 338 -4.69 -23.78 7.98
N LYS A 339 -4.41 -24.77 8.84
CA LYS A 339 -4.11 -26.15 8.43
C LYS A 339 -5.34 -27.02 8.16
N ASP A 340 -6.53 -26.52 8.48
CA ASP A 340 -7.79 -27.24 8.25
C ASP A 340 -8.13 -27.40 6.75
N ASN A 341 -7.49 -26.61 5.87
CA ASN A 341 -7.75 -26.55 4.42
C ASN A 341 -9.23 -26.28 4.05
N LEU A 342 -10.05 -25.89 5.03
CA LEU A 342 -11.48 -25.60 4.87
C LEU A 342 -11.73 -24.10 5.01
N THR A 343 -10.90 -23.39 5.77
CA THR A 343 -10.96 -21.95 5.89
C THR A 343 -10.38 -21.31 4.64
N GLU A 344 -11.25 -20.65 3.88
CA GLU A 344 -10.84 -19.77 2.80
C GLU A 344 -10.28 -18.47 3.39
N VAL A 345 -9.10 -18.05 2.93
CA VAL A 345 -8.40 -16.87 3.43
C VAL A 345 -7.80 -16.09 2.28
N GLU A 346 -7.71 -14.79 2.43
CA GLU A 346 -6.93 -13.95 1.53
C GLU A 346 -5.45 -14.03 1.91
N CYS A 347 -4.63 -14.68 1.09
CA CYS A 347 -3.23 -14.95 1.43
C CYS A 347 -2.25 -13.78 1.20
N HIS A 348 -2.67 -12.75 0.45
CA HIS A 348 -1.84 -11.56 0.22
C HIS A 348 -1.43 -10.95 1.57
N ALA A 349 -0.15 -10.59 1.71
CA ALA A 349 0.36 -10.03 2.94
C ALA A 349 -0.29 -8.66 3.23
N SER A 350 -0.69 -8.42 4.48
CA SER A 350 -1.13 -7.11 4.92
C SER A 350 -0.99 -6.92 6.42
N ALA A 351 -0.68 -5.68 6.82
CA ALA A 351 -0.61 -5.23 8.20
C ALA A 351 -1.89 -4.48 8.63
N TRP A 352 -2.26 -4.65 9.90
CA TRP A 352 -3.52 -4.17 10.47
C TRP A 352 -3.28 -3.43 11.79
N GLU A 353 -3.84 -2.22 11.92
CA GLU A 353 -4.01 -1.46 13.17
C GLU A 353 -5.49 -1.48 13.52
N PHE A 354 -5.88 -1.86 14.74
CA PHE A 354 -7.30 -2.06 15.09
C PHE A 354 -7.96 -0.84 15.75
N SER A 355 -7.42 0.36 15.53
CA SER A 355 -7.90 1.63 16.10
C SER A 355 -8.13 1.61 17.62
N ASN A 356 -7.35 0.83 18.38
CA ASN A 356 -7.50 0.70 19.84
C ASN A 356 -6.19 0.83 20.62
N LYS A 357 -5.10 1.23 19.96
CA LYS A 357 -3.76 1.45 20.54
C LYS A 357 -3.12 0.24 21.23
N SER A 358 -3.64 -0.97 21.01
CA SER A 358 -3.15 -2.15 21.73
C SER A 358 -3.07 -3.40 20.86
N GLU A 359 -3.88 -3.46 19.81
CA GLU A 359 -3.92 -4.58 18.89
C GLU A 359 -3.42 -4.14 17.51
N TYR A 360 -2.47 -4.93 17.01
CA TYR A 360 -1.91 -4.86 15.67
C TYR A 360 -1.75 -6.29 15.18
N ALA A 361 -1.82 -6.53 13.87
CA ALA A 361 -1.64 -7.86 13.32
C ALA A 361 -1.01 -7.82 11.93
N ILE A 362 -0.43 -8.93 11.53
CA ILE A 362 -0.11 -9.23 10.12
C ILE A 362 -0.88 -10.48 9.71
N LYS A 363 -1.47 -10.41 8.51
CA LYS A 363 -2.08 -11.54 7.81
C LYS A 363 -1.18 -11.90 6.63
N MET A 364 -0.60 -13.10 6.64
CA MET A 364 0.27 -13.59 5.56
C MET A 364 0.31 -15.11 5.54
N CYS A 365 0.11 -15.72 4.36
CA CYS A 365 0.36 -17.15 4.17
C CYS A 365 1.87 -17.39 3.93
N THR A 366 2.67 -17.35 5.00
CA THR A 366 4.13 -17.36 4.90
C THR A 366 4.66 -18.67 4.33
N SER A 367 5.48 -18.55 3.28
CA SER A 367 6.34 -19.63 2.80
C SER A 367 7.78 -19.39 3.30
N ILE A 368 8.54 -20.46 3.55
CA ILE A 368 9.94 -20.32 3.99
C ILE A 368 10.82 -20.05 2.78
N THR A 369 10.87 -18.78 2.37
CA THR A 369 11.67 -18.25 1.25
C THR A 369 12.30 -16.90 1.61
N GLN A 370 13.38 -16.52 0.91
CA GLN A 370 13.98 -15.18 1.05
C GLN A 370 12.97 -14.07 0.70
N GLU A 371 12.15 -14.27 -0.33
CA GLU A 371 11.11 -13.31 -0.73
C GLU A 371 10.10 -13.07 0.39
N ALA A 372 9.58 -14.15 1.00
CA ALA A 372 8.67 -14.02 2.13
C ALA A 372 9.33 -13.35 3.34
N LEU A 373 10.63 -13.55 3.58
CA LEU A 373 11.36 -12.83 4.62
C LEU A 373 11.38 -11.33 4.35
N MET A 374 11.59 -10.90 3.10
CA MET A 374 11.55 -9.49 2.71
C MET A 374 10.16 -8.90 2.91
N ILE A 375 9.10 -9.62 2.51
CA ILE A 375 7.71 -9.21 2.71
C ILE A 375 7.42 -9.04 4.21
N ILE A 376 7.87 -9.95 5.07
CA ILE A 376 7.68 -9.81 6.52
C ILE A 376 8.33 -8.52 7.05
N HIS A 377 9.51 -8.14 6.57
CA HIS A 377 10.14 -6.88 6.98
C HIS A 377 9.34 -5.66 6.49
N HIS A 378 8.81 -5.72 5.27
CA HIS A 378 7.90 -4.71 4.75
C HIS A 378 6.68 -4.56 5.67
N GLU A 379 5.94 -5.65 5.92
CA GLU A 379 4.73 -5.67 6.74
C GLU A 379 4.99 -5.24 8.19
N MET A 380 6.09 -5.68 8.79
CA MET A 380 6.45 -5.25 10.15
C MET A 380 6.84 -3.77 10.21
N GLY A 381 7.31 -3.19 9.11
CA GLY A 381 7.50 -1.75 8.97
C GLY A 381 6.20 -0.96 9.13
N HIS A 382 5.09 -1.47 8.59
CA HIS A 382 3.76 -0.88 8.83
C HIS A 382 3.39 -0.93 10.32
N VAL A 383 3.53 -2.10 10.96
CA VAL A 383 3.15 -2.26 12.37
C VAL A 383 3.95 -1.32 13.28
N GLN A 384 5.24 -1.15 13.00
CA GLN A 384 6.07 -0.17 13.74
C GLN A 384 5.53 1.24 13.55
N TYR A 385 5.18 1.64 12.32
CA TYR A 385 4.58 2.94 12.06
C TYR A 385 3.25 3.11 12.82
N PHE A 386 2.43 2.06 12.87
CA PHE A 386 1.17 2.06 13.61
C PHE A 386 1.36 2.31 15.11
N MET A 387 2.37 1.68 15.71
CA MET A 387 2.74 1.87 17.10
C MET A 387 3.34 3.27 17.36
N HIS A 388 3.97 3.90 16.37
CA HIS A 388 4.57 5.22 16.53
C HIS A 388 3.56 6.36 16.54
N TYR A 389 2.46 6.26 15.77
CA TYR A 389 1.42 7.30 15.73
C TYR A 389 0.21 7.02 16.62
N GLU A 390 0.24 5.96 17.45
CA GLU A 390 -0.92 5.45 18.19
C GLU A 390 -1.61 6.50 19.08
N ASP A 391 -0.85 7.49 19.54
CA ASP A 391 -1.35 8.57 20.38
C ASP A 391 -1.91 9.77 19.63
N GLN A 392 -1.77 9.80 18.31
CA GLN A 392 -2.39 10.84 17.49
C GLN A 392 -3.92 10.72 17.48
N PRO A 393 -4.64 11.83 17.25
CA PRO A 393 -6.05 11.81 16.85
C PRO A 393 -6.31 10.80 15.74
N VAL A 394 -7.46 10.16 15.75
CA VAL A 394 -7.81 9.08 14.80
C VAL A 394 -7.71 9.51 13.33
N VAL A 395 -7.96 10.79 13.05
CA VAL A 395 -7.84 11.41 11.71
C VAL A 395 -6.40 11.59 11.23
N TYR A 396 -5.41 11.44 12.10
CA TYR A 396 -3.98 11.55 11.78
C TYR A 396 -3.26 10.20 11.82
N ARG A 397 -3.95 9.10 12.10
CA ARG A 397 -3.36 7.75 12.18
C ARG A 397 -3.23 7.11 10.81
N GLU A 398 -2.51 7.78 9.93
CA GLU A 398 -2.20 7.37 8.56
C GLU A 398 -0.77 7.80 8.20
N GLY A 399 -0.30 7.41 7.01
CA GLY A 399 0.95 7.93 6.44
C GLY A 399 0.91 9.46 6.30
N ALA A 400 2.07 10.10 6.20
CA ALA A 400 2.12 11.55 5.96
C ALA A 400 1.47 11.94 4.61
N ASN A 401 1.53 11.04 3.64
CA ASN A 401 0.73 11.02 2.41
C ASN A 401 0.72 9.57 1.89
N ASN A 402 -0.03 9.30 0.82
CA ASN A 402 -0.15 7.95 0.26
C ASN A 402 1.15 7.39 -0.37
N GLY A 403 2.14 8.24 -0.65
CA GLY A 403 3.47 7.82 -1.08
C GLY A 403 4.45 7.60 0.09
N GLN A 404 4.13 8.09 1.28
CA GLN A 404 4.89 7.94 2.51
C GLN A 404 4.22 6.94 3.41
N PHE A 405 4.37 5.70 2.99
CA PHE A 405 4.71 4.70 3.98
C PHE A 405 6.24 4.54 4.06
N PRO A 406 6.84 4.48 5.25
CA PRO A 406 8.26 4.13 5.41
C PRO A 406 8.65 2.74 4.84
N GLN A 407 7.65 1.95 4.44
CA GLN A 407 7.66 0.59 3.91
C GLN A 407 8.79 0.26 2.91
N ASP A 408 8.99 1.08 1.88
CA ASP A 408 9.95 0.76 0.83
C ASP A 408 11.39 1.11 1.23
N VAL A 409 11.57 2.12 2.09
CA VAL A 409 12.91 2.52 2.55
C VAL A 409 13.56 1.40 3.36
N PHE A 410 12.80 0.67 4.18
CA PHE A 410 13.32 -0.45 4.97
C PHE A 410 13.49 -1.73 4.14
N THR A 411 12.58 -2.01 3.21
CA THR A 411 12.70 -3.16 2.28
C THR A 411 13.92 -3.00 1.37
N VAL A 412 14.19 -1.79 0.87
CA VAL A 412 15.38 -1.47 0.04
C VAL A 412 16.68 -1.54 0.85
N SER A 413 16.61 -1.42 2.18
CA SER A 413 17.79 -1.45 3.07
C SER A 413 18.30 -2.87 3.40
N LEU A 414 17.54 -3.92 3.08
CA LEU A 414 17.96 -5.32 3.23
C LEU A 414 18.98 -5.68 2.14
N THR A 415 20.22 -5.28 2.38
CA THR A 415 21.36 -5.57 1.49
C THR A 415 21.94 -6.96 1.77
N ARG A 416 22.76 -7.48 0.83
CA ARG A 416 23.53 -8.72 1.05
C ARG A 416 24.27 -8.73 2.40
N LEU A 417 24.74 -7.57 2.88
CA LEU A 417 25.44 -7.43 4.16
C LEU A 417 24.55 -7.77 5.36
N PHE A 418 23.27 -7.42 5.32
CA PHE A 418 22.32 -7.78 6.36
C PHE A 418 22.13 -9.31 6.41
N LEU A 419 21.93 -9.95 5.26
CA LEU A 419 21.79 -11.42 5.14
C LEU A 419 23.01 -12.20 5.65
N PHE A 420 24.21 -11.60 5.67
CA PHE A 420 25.42 -12.23 6.23
C PHE A 420 25.63 -11.99 7.72
N HIS A 421 24.93 -11.04 8.35
CA HIS A 421 25.14 -10.64 9.75
C HIS A 421 23.93 -10.86 10.66
N SER A 422 22.80 -11.31 10.13
CA SER A 422 21.71 -11.84 10.97
C SER A 422 22.18 -13.16 11.61
N PRO A 423 22.23 -13.24 12.96
CA PRO A 423 22.72 -14.42 13.67
C PRO A 423 21.80 -15.62 13.58
#